data_AF-A0A017HFE6-F1
#
_entry.id   AF-A0A017HFE6-F1
#
_cell.length_a   1.000
_cell.length_b   1.000
_cell.length_c   1.000
_cell.angle_alpha   90.00
_cell.angle_beta   90.00
_cell.angle_gamma   90.00
#
_symmetry.space_group_name_H-M   'P 1'
#
loop_
_entity.id
_entity.type
_entity.pdbx_description
1 polymer ?
#
loop_
_entity_poly.entity_id
_entity_poly.type
_entity_poly.pdbx_seq_one_letter_code
_entity_poly.pdbx_strand_id
1 'polypeptide(L)'
;MAVLRFLATATACAGAAFAIGHFMESGVSRAAATPVDLPQTFAEAPMLIAAATEPAPVATAVFDRPNLSRSPDRLPGLDTHVATSAADGCQSRLTATPRPGAIAALRFTAPCAPEARVTLHHQGLTVTLLTDAEGEAEALFPALSREAVFMAEAAGVTAVARTVLPDMAQWRRVALQWRDGDGLSLHALAPGARHGAAGHVSRATPVAAGNGPSMVALGHPAVPEARLAEIYSAPAQDAATLSVEIDVAARNCGAAVMAELVQADAAGGLTSTDLEVTLPGCDAVGELLVLQNLEAGRTLAAR
;
A
#
# COMPACT_ATOMS: atom_id res chain seq x y z
N MET A 1 -24.88 -68.60 24.38
CA MET A 1 -25.35 -67.32 23.78
C MET A 1 -24.23 -66.32 23.46
N ALA A 2 -23.13 -66.24 24.22
CA ALA A 2 -22.07 -65.26 23.98
C ALA A 2 -21.29 -65.45 22.66
N VAL A 3 -20.96 -66.71 22.31
CA VAL A 3 -20.19 -67.04 21.09
C VAL A 3 -20.97 -66.68 19.81
N LEU A 4 -22.29 -66.85 19.82
CA LEU A 4 -23.14 -66.54 18.67
C LEU A 4 -23.20 -65.02 18.37
N ARG A 5 -23.17 -64.19 19.43
CA ARG A 5 -23.14 -62.73 19.29
C ARG A 5 -21.81 -62.23 18.74
N PHE A 6 -20.70 -62.87 19.13
CA PHE A 6 -19.36 -62.53 18.65
C PHE A 6 -19.19 -62.82 17.15
N LEU A 7 -19.68 -63.98 16.70
CA LEU A 7 -19.68 -64.36 15.27
C LEU A 7 -20.56 -63.44 14.41
N ALA A 8 -21.69 -62.97 14.94
CA ALA A 8 -22.57 -62.03 14.24
C ALA A 8 -21.93 -60.64 14.06
N THR A 9 -21.18 -60.14 15.05
CA THR A 9 -20.46 -58.87 14.93
C THR A 9 -19.26 -58.95 13.98
N ALA A 10 -18.52 -60.07 13.98
CA ALA A 10 -17.37 -60.24 13.10
C ALA A 10 -17.77 -60.30 11.62
N THR A 11 -18.90 -60.96 11.31
CA THR A 11 -19.43 -61.05 9.95
C THR A 11 -19.96 -59.70 9.44
N ALA A 12 -20.57 -58.89 10.31
CA ALA A 12 -21.00 -57.53 9.95
C ALA A 12 -19.83 -56.60 9.59
N CYS A 13 -18.73 -56.64 10.35
CA CYS A 13 -17.54 -55.84 10.05
C CYS A 13 -16.85 -56.26 8.74
N ALA A 14 -16.77 -57.57 8.46
CA ALA A 14 -16.21 -58.06 7.21
C ALA A 14 -17.05 -57.63 5.98
N GLY A 15 -18.39 -57.67 6.09
CA GLY A 15 -19.28 -57.23 5.02
C GLY A 15 -19.13 -55.75 4.65
N ALA A 16 -18.95 -54.87 5.65
CA ALA A 16 -18.74 -53.45 5.42
C ALA A 16 -17.41 -53.17 4.69
N ALA A 17 -16.34 -53.90 5.04
CA ALA A 17 -15.04 -53.76 4.38
C ALA A 17 -15.08 -54.20 2.91
N PHE A 18 -15.75 -55.31 2.59
CA PHE A 18 -15.92 -55.77 1.21
C PHE A 18 -16.78 -54.82 0.37
N ALA A 19 -17.82 -54.21 0.95
CA ALA A 19 -18.67 -53.25 0.24
C ALA A 19 -17.90 -51.97 -0.15
N ILE A 20 -17.02 -51.46 0.72
CA ILE A 20 -16.19 -50.27 0.43
C ILE A 20 -15.14 -50.59 -0.64
N GLY A 21 -14.50 -51.75 -0.57
CA GLY A 21 -13.54 -52.20 -1.59
C GLY A 21 -14.18 -52.30 -2.98
N HIS A 22 -15.39 -52.88 -3.06
CA HIS A 22 -16.08 -53.02 -4.34
C HIS A 22 -16.56 -51.68 -4.93
N PHE A 23 -16.91 -50.70 -4.07
CA PHE A 23 -17.25 -49.35 -4.50
C PHE A 23 -16.03 -48.59 -5.05
N MET A 24 -14.84 -48.77 -4.45
CA MET A 24 -13.61 -48.14 -4.95
C MET A 24 -13.16 -48.73 -6.29
N GLU A 25 -13.35 -50.03 -6.51
CA GLU A 25 -12.97 -50.70 -7.75
C GLU A 25 -13.92 -50.39 -8.93
N SER A 26 -15.22 -50.20 -8.66
CA SER A 26 -16.23 -49.92 -9.69
C SER A 26 -16.41 -48.44 -10.03
N GLY A 27 -15.81 -47.52 -9.26
CA GLY A 27 -15.96 -46.07 -9.43
C GLY A 27 -15.08 -45.39 -10.48
N VAL A 28 -14.03 -46.05 -10.99
CA VAL A 28 -13.05 -45.45 -11.93
C VAL A 28 -13.11 -46.11 -13.31
N SER A 29 -14.30 -46.24 -13.89
CA SER A 29 -14.44 -46.66 -15.29
C SER A 29 -15.73 -46.15 -15.92
N ARG A 30 -15.78 -44.84 -16.20
CA ARG A 30 -16.59 -44.23 -17.26
C ARG A 30 -16.23 -42.74 -17.43
N ALA A 31 -15.01 -42.47 -17.85
CA ALA A 31 -14.73 -41.27 -18.64
C ALA A 31 -14.63 -41.73 -20.10
N ALA A 32 -15.64 -41.39 -20.88
CA ALA A 32 -15.65 -41.66 -22.31
C ALA A 32 -14.48 -40.90 -22.95
N ALA A 33 -13.58 -41.63 -23.61
CA ALA A 33 -12.60 -41.04 -24.50
C ALA A 33 -13.33 -40.50 -25.74
N THR A 34 -13.52 -39.18 -25.79
CA THR A 34 -13.77 -38.49 -27.06
C THR A 34 -12.46 -38.52 -27.87
N PRO A 35 -12.48 -38.84 -29.18
CA PRO A 35 -11.28 -38.73 -30.00
C PRO A 35 -10.84 -37.26 -30.04
N VAL A 36 -9.62 -36.98 -29.60
CA VAL A 36 -8.97 -35.68 -29.79
C VAL A 36 -8.38 -35.69 -31.20
N ASP A 37 -8.90 -34.81 -32.04
CA ASP A 37 -8.35 -34.54 -33.38
C ASP A 37 -7.01 -33.80 -33.22
N LEU A 38 -5.96 -34.30 -33.86
CA LEU A 38 -4.62 -33.69 -33.79
C LEU A 38 -4.61 -32.41 -34.64
N PRO A 39 -4.06 -31.27 -34.15
CA PRO A 39 -3.99 -30.07 -34.96
C PRO A 39 -3.01 -30.27 -36.11
N GLN A 40 -3.47 -29.95 -37.32
CA GLN A 40 -2.63 -29.93 -38.51
C GLN A 40 -1.54 -28.86 -38.36
N THR A 41 -0.29 -29.25 -38.57
CA THR A 41 0.85 -28.35 -38.65
C THR A 41 0.72 -27.46 -39.89
N PHE A 42 0.43 -26.18 -39.68
CA PHE A 42 0.60 -25.16 -40.70
C PHE A 42 2.08 -24.75 -40.78
N ALA A 43 2.59 -24.60 -42.00
CA ALA A 43 3.95 -24.12 -42.24
C ALA A 43 4.06 -22.64 -41.82
N GLU A 44 5.07 -22.33 -41.00
CA GLU A 44 5.41 -20.96 -40.59
C GLU A 44 5.78 -20.09 -41.81
N ALA A 45 5.22 -18.88 -41.85
CA ALA A 45 5.70 -17.83 -42.74
C ALA A 45 7.03 -17.26 -42.22
N PRO A 46 7.97 -16.84 -43.10
CA PRO A 46 9.25 -16.32 -42.64
C PRO A 46 9.07 -14.98 -41.92
N MET A 47 9.54 -14.90 -40.67
CA MET A 47 9.62 -13.66 -39.93
C MET A 47 10.71 -12.75 -40.52
N LEU A 48 10.33 -11.53 -40.92
CA LEU A 48 11.28 -10.44 -41.12
C LEU A 48 11.78 -9.99 -39.74
N ILE A 49 13.08 -10.03 -39.53
CA ILE A 49 13.73 -9.43 -38.36
C ILE A 49 13.76 -7.92 -38.57
N ALA A 50 12.86 -7.20 -37.91
CA ALA A 50 12.99 -5.75 -37.75
C ALA A 50 14.10 -5.46 -36.72
N ALA A 51 15.08 -4.65 -37.11
CA ALA A 51 16.11 -4.17 -36.20
C ALA A 51 15.45 -3.39 -35.05
N ALA A 52 15.80 -3.73 -33.81
CA ALA A 52 15.35 -3.04 -32.62
C ALA A 52 15.92 -1.61 -32.62
N THR A 53 15.06 -0.62 -32.75
CA THR A 53 15.37 0.74 -32.33
C THR A 53 15.44 0.73 -30.81
N GLU A 54 16.60 1.09 -30.28
CA GLU A 54 16.88 1.24 -28.86
C GLU A 54 15.84 2.17 -28.20
N PRO A 55 15.07 1.70 -27.19
CA PRO A 55 14.14 2.58 -26.50
C PRO A 55 14.95 3.56 -25.63
N ALA A 56 14.55 4.83 -25.68
CA ALA A 56 15.08 5.88 -24.83
C ALA A 56 14.94 5.50 -23.34
N PRO A 57 15.86 5.94 -22.46
CA PRO A 57 15.82 5.57 -21.05
C PRO A 57 14.53 6.09 -20.40
N VAL A 58 13.74 5.17 -19.85
CA VAL A 58 12.60 5.49 -18.98
C VAL A 58 13.16 6.17 -17.73
N ALA A 59 12.64 7.36 -17.42
CA ALA A 59 13.00 8.08 -16.22
C ALA A 59 12.66 7.22 -14.99
N THR A 60 13.68 6.80 -14.26
CA THR A 60 13.54 6.09 -12.98
C THR A 60 12.78 6.95 -11.99
N ALA A 61 11.52 6.62 -11.71
CA ALA A 61 10.75 7.25 -10.63
C ALA A 61 11.15 6.66 -9.28
N VAL A 62 12.40 6.89 -8.88
CA VAL A 62 12.91 6.51 -7.55
C VAL A 62 12.10 7.26 -6.50
N PHE A 63 11.59 6.57 -5.49
CA PHE A 63 11.13 7.19 -4.24
C PHE A 63 12.36 7.85 -3.61
N ASP A 64 12.51 9.15 -3.87
CA ASP A 64 13.71 9.88 -3.50
C ASP A 64 13.71 10.05 -1.98
N ARG A 65 14.43 9.15 -1.29
CA ARG A 65 14.58 9.19 0.16
C ARG A 65 15.63 10.26 0.46
N PRO A 66 15.33 11.28 1.29
CA PRO A 66 16.35 12.21 1.74
C PRO A 66 17.44 11.43 2.49
N ASN A 67 18.65 11.40 1.93
CA ASN A 67 19.81 10.82 2.60
C ASN A 67 20.27 11.76 3.71
N LEU A 68 19.89 11.45 4.95
CA LEU A 68 20.30 12.19 6.15
C LEU A 68 21.75 11.87 6.59
N SER A 69 22.68 11.70 5.65
CA SER A 69 24.11 11.67 5.95
C SER A 69 24.72 13.04 5.72
N ARG A 70 24.61 13.91 6.73
CA ARG A 70 25.57 15.01 6.92
C ARG A 70 25.61 15.42 8.39
N SER A 71 26.71 15.10 9.06
CA SER A 71 27.09 15.79 10.30
C SER A 71 27.22 17.29 10.03
N PRO A 72 26.76 18.17 10.91
CA PRO A 72 26.97 19.60 10.73
C PRO A 72 28.42 19.94 11.04
N ASP A 73 29.21 20.23 10.01
CA ASP A 73 30.42 21.02 10.19
C ASP A 73 30.03 22.40 10.71
N ARG A 74 30.64 22.82 11.82
CA ARG A 74 30.49 24.18 12.34
C ARG A 74 31.06 25.16 11.32
N LEU A 75 30.19 25.98 10.73
CA LEU A 75 30.62 27.19 10.02
C LEU A 75 30.90 28.32 11.04
N PRO A 76 32.02 29.06 10.93
CA PRO A 76 32.29 30.22 11.78
C PRO A 76 31.33 31.36 11.47
N GLY A 77 30.91 32.07 12.52
CA GLY A 77 30.00 33.21 12.44
C GLY A 77 30.56 34.38 11.65
N LEU A 78 29.69 35.00 10.86
CA LEU A 78 29.86 36.32 10.29
C LEU A 78 28.64 37.15 10.65
N ASP A 79 28.86 38.05 11.60
CA ASP A 79 27.89 39.05 12.03
C ASP A 79 27.70 40.05 10.88
N THR A 80 26.57 39.96 10.19
CA THR A 80 26.11 41.00 9.28
C THR A 80 24.72 41.42 9.74
N HIS A 81 24.62 42.56 10.40
CA HIS A 81 23.35 43.26 10.59
C HIS A 81 22.87 43.75 9.22
N VAL A 82 22.12 42.91 8.53
CA VAL A 82 21.21 43.37 7.49
C VAL A 82 19.96 43.89 8.21
N ALA A 83 19.65 45.16 8.02
CA ALA A 83 18.37 45.72 8.40
C ALA A 83 17.29 44.98 7.59
N THR A 84 16.63 44.01 8.21
CA THR A 84 15.45 43.35 7.66
C THR A 84 14.33 44.39 7.65
N SER A 85 14.11 45.02 6.50
CA SER A 85 12.81 45.59 6.21
C SER A 85 11.80 44.44 6.30
N ALA A 86 10.80 44.57 7.16
CA ALA A 86 9.72 43.63 7.32
C ALA A 86 9.11 43.26 5.95
N ALA A 87 9.50 42.08 5.46
CA ALA A 87 8.64 41.21 4.68
C ALA A 87 8.22 40.04 5.59
N ASP A 88 7.81 40.36 6.83
CA ASP A 88 7.42 39.40 7.88
C ASP A 88 6.10 38.66 7.58
N GLY A 89 5.47 38.94 6.43
CA GLY A 89 4.18 38.35 6.05
C GLY A 89 4.26 37.04 5.27
N CYS A 90 5.40 36.68 4.66
CA CYS A 90 5.52 35.51 3.76
C CYS A 90 6.17 34.29 4.41
N GLN A 91 6.35 34.25 5.73
CA GLN A 91 7.10 33.16 6.36
C GLN A 91 6.31 31.85 6.30
N SER A 92 6.90 30.81 5.70
CA SER A 92 6.37 29.45 5.79
C SER A 92 6.58 28.85 7.18
N ARG A 93 5.56 28.20 7.73
CA ARG A 93 5.63 27.54 9.04
C ARG A 93 4.90 26.20 8.98
N LEU A 94 5.44 25.22 9.68
CA LEU A 94 4.80 23.93 9.92
C LEU A 94 4.67 23.72 11.42
N THR A 95 3.52 23.28 11.88
CA THR A 95 3.33 22.81 13.26
C THR A 95 2.80 21.38 13.27
N ALA A 96 3.15 20.62 14.30
CA ALA A 96 2.72 19.23 14.49
C ALA A 96 2.24 19.03 15.93
N THR A 97 0.93 18.96 16.12
CA THR A 97 0.31 18.79 17.44
C THR A 97 -0.08 17.34 17.65
N PRO A 98 0.38 16.67 18.73
CA PRO A 98 0.06 15.28 18.97
C PRO A 98 -1.42 15.10 19.34
N ARG A 99 -2.03 14.02 18.85
CA ARG A 99 -3.42 13.61 19.09
C ARG A 99 -3.47 12.12 19.45
N PRO A 100 -4.51 11.66 20.19
CA PRO A 100 -4.68 10.25 20.50
C PRO A 100 -4.65 9.36 19.25
N GLY A 101 -4.12 8.16 19.41
CA GLY A 101 -3.92 7.23 18.31
C GLY A 101 -2.61 7.45 17.56
N ALA A 102 -1.62 8.11 18.17
CA ALA A 102 -0.36 8.50 17.55
C ALA A 102 -0.55 9.27 16.22
N ILE A 103 -1.50 10.19 16.21
CA ILE A 103 -1.81 11.06 15.07
C ILE A 103 -1.16 12.42 15.30
N ALA A 104 -0.47 12.96 14.29
CA ALA A 104 -0.02 14.35 14.27
C ALA A 104 -1.04 15.20 13.51
N ALA A 105 -1.66 16.16 14.20
CA ALA A 105 -2.41 17.23 13.54
C ALA A 105 -1.41 18.26 13.00
N LEU A 106 -1.25 18.28 11.69
CA LEU A 106 -0.33 19.15 10.97
C LEU A 106 -1.07 20.40 10.49
N ARG A 107 -0.42 21.55 10.66
CA ARG A 107 -0.85 22.81 10.06
C ARG A 107 0.34 23.49 9.41
N PHE A 108 0.26 23.69 8.11
CA PHE A 108 1.23 24.38 7.30
C PHE A 108 0.68 25.74 6.86
N THR A 109 1.45 26.80 7.05
CA THR A 109 1.08 28.17 6.72
C THR A 109 2.11 28.72 5.74
N ALA A 110 1.71 29.24 4.60
CA ALA A 110 2.57 29.94 3.64
C ALA A 110 1.75 31.04 2.94
N PRO A 111 1.59 32.22 3.57
CA PRO A 111 0.65 33.24 3.09
C PRO A 111 0.93 33.76 1.67
N CYS A 112 2.14 33.57 1.16
CA CYS A 112 2.57 33.99 -0.18
C CYS A 112 2.58 32.84 -1.19
N ALA A 113 2.05 31.67 -0.80
CA ALA A 113 1.81 30.53 -1.67
C ALA A 113 0.31 30.12 -1.68
N PRO A 114 -0.57 31.00 -2.22
CA PRO A 114 -1.86 30.70 -2.79
C PRO A 114 -2.07 29.34 -3.41
N GLU A 115 -3.01 28.49 -2.99
CA GLU A 115 -3.45 27.35 -3.82
C GLU A 115 -2.27 26.52 -4.37
N ALA A 116 -1.25 26.37 -3.54
CA ALA A 116 0.06 25.90 -3.92
C ALA A 116 0.28 24.47 -3.45
N ARG A 117 1.02 23.73 -4.27
CA ARG A 117 1.48 22.39 -3.95
C ARG A 117 2.44 22.46 -2.74
N VAL A 118 2.15 21.63 -1.74
CA VAL A 118 3.04 21.36 -0.61
C VAL A 118 3.47 19.91 -0.63
N THR A 119 4.77 19.64 -0.68
CA THR A 119 5.30 18.27 -0.56
C THR A 119 5.65 18.01 0.89
N LEU A 120 4.96 17.06 1.53
CA LEU A 120 5.15 16.69 2.93
C LEU A 120 5.89 15.35 3.03
N HIS A 121 6.96 15.32 3.82
CA HIS A 121 7.79 14.13 4.06
C HIS A 121 7.70 13.66 5.52
N HIS A 122 7.60 12.34 5.71
CA HIS A 122 7.67 11.68 7.01
C HIS A 122 8.03 10.20 6.88
N GLN A 123 9.16 9.77 7.47
CA GLN A 123 9.56 8.36 7.57
C GLN A 123 9.45 7.56 6.25
N GLY A 124 10.01 8.11 5.17
CA GLY A 124 9.97 7.50 3.83
C GLY A 124 8.68 7.82 3.05
N LEU A 125 7.61 8.25 3.72
CA LEU A 125 6.43 8.74 3.05
C LEU A 125 6.64 10.14 2.47
N THR A 126 6.11 10.33 1.27
CA THR A 126 5.96 11.64 0.65
C THR A 126 4.50 11.80 0.21
N VAL A 127 3.84 12.87 0.63
CA VAL A 127 2.45 13.15 0.24
C VAL A 127 2.30 14.59 -0.22
N THR A 128 1.35 14.84 -1.14
CA THR A 128 1.11 16.17 -1.70
C THR A 128 -0.12 16.81 -1.08
N LEU A 129 0.05 17.88 -0.31
CA LEU A 129 -1.05 18.74 0.14
C LEU A 129 -1.23 19.92 -0.83
N LEU A 130 -2.36 20.60 -0.71
CA LEU A 130 -2.68 21.82 -1.43
C LEU A 130 -3.04 22.88 -0.40
N THR A 131 -2.40 24.04 -0.44
CA THR A 131 -2.84 25.18 0.38
C THR A 131 -4.15 25.75 -0.13
N ASP A 132 -4.91 26.42 0.74
CA ASP A 132 -6.09 27.18 0.36
C ASP A 132 -5.74 28.60 -0.14
N ALA A 133 -6.76 29.45 -0.29
CA ALA A 133 -6.60 30.83 -0.74
C ALA A 133 -5.81 31.71 0.25
N GLU A 134 -5.76 31.31 1.51
CA GLU A 134 -5.00 31.96 2.58
C GLU A 134 -3.57 31.39 2.72
N GLY A 135 -3.22 30.37 1.93
CA GLY A 135 -1.92 29.72 1.99
C GLY A 135 -1.81 28.69 3.12
N GLU A 136 -2.93 28.17 3.61
CA GLU A 136 -2.99 27.22 4.72
C GLU A 136 -3.28 25.80 4.23
N ALA A 137 -2.64 24.79 4.83
CA ALA A 137 -2.93 23.38 4.59
C ALA A 137 -2.93 22.60 5.90
N GLU A 138 -3.89 21.70 6.07
CA GLU A 138 -4.04 20.88 7.26
C GLU A 138 -4.10 19.39 6.93
N ALA A 139 -3.55 18.56 7.80
CA ALA A 139 -3.62 17.11 7.67
C ALA A 139 -3.62 16.41 9.03
N LEU A 140 -4.44 15.37 9.17
CA LEU A 140 -4.33 14.42 10.28
C LEU A 140 -3.45 13.26 9.82
N PHE A 141 -2.20 13.23 10.28
CA PHE A 141 -1.20 12.29 9.80
C PHE A 141 -0.95 11.19 10.85
N PRO A 142 -1.34 9.92 10.59
CA PRO A 142 -0.92 8.79 11.42
C PRO A 142 0.59 8.57 11.29
N ALA A 143 1.37 8.93 12.32
CA ALA A 143 2.83 8.95 12.21
C ALA A 143 3.45 7.55 12.18
N LEU A 144 4.55 7.34 11.47
CA LEU A 144 5.25 6.06 11.45
C LEU A 144 6.34 5.94 12.52
N SER A 145 6.55 6.96 13.35
CA SER A 145 7.51 6.93 14.46
C SER A 145 7.04 7.70 15.69
N ARG A 146 7.51 7.28 16.87
CA ARG A 146 7.25 7.95 18.15
C ARG A 146 7.83 9.35 18.18
N GLU A 147 9.09 9.48 17.82
CA GLU A 147 9.75 10.77 17.60
C GLU A 147 9.52 11.13 16.13
N ALA A 148 8.50 11.93 15.88
CA ALA A 148 8.06 12.25 14.53
C ALA A 148 8.66 13.57 14.06
N VAL A 149 9.35 13.52 12.92
CA VAL A 149 9.82 14.69 12.19
C VAL A 149 9.02 14.78 10.90
N PHE A 150 8.50 15.97 10.62
CA PHE A 150 7.77 16.31 9.40
C PHE A 150 8.50 17.44 8.70
N MET A 151 8.62 17.34 7.38
CA MET A 151 9.16 18.41 6.54
C MET A 151 8.13 18.73 5.47
N ALA A 152 7.78 20.00 5.33
CA ALA A 152 6.87 20.49 4.30
C ALA A 152 7.62 21.46 3.39
N GLU A 153 7.52 21.25 2.09
CA GLU A 153 8.20 22.05 1.07
C GLU A 153 7.16 22.69 0.16
N ALA A 154 7.20 24.03 0.06
CA ALA A 154 6.34 24.80 -0.84
C ALA A 154 7.12 26.00 -1.38
N ALA A 155 6.98 26.30 -2.66
CA ALA A 155 7.65 27.43 -3.32
C ALA A 155 9.17 27.52 -3.05
N GLY A 156 9.85 26.37 -2.94
CA GLY A 156 11.29 26.29 -2.67
C GLY A 156 11.69 26.55 -1.21
N VAL A 157 10.73 26.72 -0.30
CA VAL A 157 10.96 26.90 1.13
C VAL A 157 10.56 25.64 1.89
N THR A 158 11.44 25.18 2.77
CA THR A 158 11.19 24.03 3.66
C THR A 158 10.86 24.51 5.07
N ALA A 159 9.75 24.02 5.63
CA ALA A 159 9.40 24.16 7.04
C ALA A 159 9.46 22.80 7.74
N VAL A 160 9.93 22.76 8.99
CA VAL A 160 10.11 21.53 9.76
C VAL A 160 9.32 21.60 11.06
N ALA A 161 8.63 20.52 11.40
CA ALA A 161 7.98 20.34 12.68
C ALA A 161 8.40 19.03 13.33
N ARG A 162 8.46 19.02 14.65
CA ARG A 162 8.78 17.84 15.45
C ARG A 162 7.71 17.66 16.52
N THR A 163 7.37 16.41 16.80
CA THR A 163 6.45 16.06 17.88
C THR A 163 6.75 14.69 18.43
N VAL A 164 6.28 14.40 19.65
CA VAL A 164 6.43 13.11 20.30
C VAL A 164 5.06 12.49 20.50
N LEU A 165 4.88 11.27 20.00
CA LEU A 165 3.64 10.51 20.00
C LEU A 165 3.81 9.26 20.87
N PRO A 166 3.66 9.39 22.21
CA PRO A 166 4.04 8.34 23.15
C PRO A 166 3.22 7.05 23.01
N ASP A 167 2.00 7.15 22.48
CA ASP A 167 1.10 6.04 22.22
C ASP A 167 1.47 5.25 20.95
N MET A 168 2.45 5.67 20.14
CA MET A 168 2.90 4.92 18.95
C MET A 168 3.23 3.46 19.24
N ALA A 169 3.73 3.14 20.43
CA ALA A 169 4.02 1.76 20.85
C ALA A 169 2.78 0.85 20.98
N GLN A 170 1.57 1.41 20.86
CA GLN A 170 0.31 0.67 20.84
C GLN A 170 -0.17 0.36 19.42
N TRP A 171 0.50 0.92 18.41
CA TRP A 171 0.06 0.89 17.03
C TRP A 171 1.08 0.22 16.14
N ARG A 172 0.58 -0.52 15.15
CA ARG A 172 1.30 -0.88 13.93
C ARG A 172 0.67 -0.15 12.77
N ARG A 173 1.49 0.21 11.77
CA ARG A 173 1.04 0.91 10.58
C ARG A 173 1.59 0.30 9.32
N VAL A 174 0.75 0.27 8.30
CA VAL A 174 1.17 -0.04 6.94
C VAL A 174 0.67 1.08 6.05
N ALA A 175 1.59 1.71 5.34
CA ALA A 175 1.33 2.79 4.43
C ALA A 175 1.64 2.33 3.01
N LEU A 176 0.67 2.43 2.11
CA LEU A 176 0.87 2.30 0.66
C LEU A 176 1.05 3.71 0.11
N GLN A 177 2.13 4.00 -0.63
CA GLN A 177 2.29 5.27 -1.34
C GLN A 177 2.54 5.08 -2.83
N TRP A 178 2.05 6.00 -3.65
CA TRP A 178 2.21 5.98 -5.09
C TRP A 178 2.20 7.41 -5.67
N ARG A 179 2.49 7.50 -6.98
CA ARG A 179 2.46 8.75 -7.73
C ARG A 179 1.29 8.73 -8.70
N ASP A 180 0.56 9.84 -8.73
CA ASP A 180 -0.51 10.13 -9.67
C ASP A 180 -1.67 9.14 -9.70
N GLY A 181 -2.81 9.67 -10.13
CA GLY A 181 -3.97 8.87 -10.47
C GLY A 181 -4.69 8.23 -9.29
N ASP A 182 -5.88 7.76 -9.63
CA ASP A 182 -6.71 6.93 -8.78
C ASP A 182 -6.52 5.46 -9.18
N GLY A 183 -6.94 4.53 -8.34
CA GLY A 183 -7.01 3.11 -8.68
C GLY A 183 -5.92 2.25 -8.06
N LEU A 184 -5.22 2.74 -7.03
CA LEU A 184 -4.59 1.86 -6.04
C LEU A 184 -5.33 2.03 -4.73
N SER A 185 -5.56 0.93 -4.02
CA SER A 185 -6.17 0.95 -2.70
C SER A 185 -5.56 -0.10 -1.79
N LEU A 186 -5.39 0.25 -0.52
CA LEU A 186 -4.96 -0.64 0.53
C LEU A 186 -6.19 -1.22 1.24
N HIS A 187 -6.17 -2.52 1.43
CA HIS A 187 -7.25 -3.27 2.06
C HIS A 187 -6.70 -4.09 3.22
N ALA A 188 -7.41 -4.07 4.34
CA ALA A 188 -7.09 -4.87 5.51
C ALA A 188 -8.32 -5.70 5.91
N LEU A 189 -8.19 -7.01 5.87
CA LEU A 189 -9.24 -7.94 6.25
C LEU A 189 -8.90 -8.60 7.58
N ALA A 190 -9.73 -8.37 8.60
CA ALA A 190 -9.65 -9.11 9.86
C ALA A 190 -9.73 -10.63 9.62
N PRO A 191 -9.22 -11.47 10.52
CA PRO A 191 -9.27 -12.93 10.37
C PRO A 191 -10.69 -13.44 10.08
N GLY A 192 -10.86 -14.12 8.94
CA GLY A 192 -12.15 -14.66 8.49
C GLY A 192 -13.12 -13.65 7.89
N ALA A 193 -12.76 -12.37 7.82
CA ALA A 193 -13.56 -11.35 7.14
C ALA A 193 -13.53 -11.55 5.62
N ARG A 194 -14.56 -11.01 4.95
CA ARG A 194 -14.66 -10.99 3.49
C ARG A 194 -14.62 -9.55 2.99
N HIS A 195 -14.24 -9.39 1.73
CA HIS A 195 -14.26 -8.10 1.07
C HIS A 195 -15.68 -7.48 1.14
N GLY A 196 -15.73 -6.18 1.46
CA GLY A 196 -16.98 -5.44 1.65
C GLY A 196 -17.82 -5.81 2.89
N ALA A 197 -17.38 -6.78 3.71
CA ALA A 197 -18.10 -7.22 4.90
C ALA A 197 -17.54 -6.59 6.19
N ALA A 198 -18.19 -6.85 7.32
CA ALA A 198 -17.66 -6.46 8.62
C ALA A 198 -16.25 -7.03 8.84
N GLY A 199 -15.34 -6.19 9.33
CA GLY A 199 -13.92 -6.52 9.50
C GLY A 199 -13.06 -6.21 8.27
N HIS A 200 -13.62 -5.69 7.18
CA HIS A 200 -12.87 -5.11 6.08
C HIS A 200 -12.66 -3.60 6.28
N VAL A 201 -11.39 -3.20 6.35
CA VAL A 201 -10.97 -1.80 6.47
C VAL A 201 -10.30 -1.37 5.18
N SER A 202 -10.83 -0.30 4.59
CA SER A 202 -10.34 0.34 3.37
C SER A 202 -10.58 1.85 3.49
N ARG A 203 -10.17 2.64 2.48
CA ARG A 203 -10.50 4.07 2.41
C ARG A 203 -12.01 4.36 2.48
N ALA A 204 -12.86 3.44 2.02
CA ALA A 204 -14.32 3.57 2.07
C ALA A 204 -14.90 3.31 3.47
N THR A 205 -14.12 2.69 4.37
CA THR A 205 -14.55 2.41 5.73
C THR A 205 -14.55 3.71 6.54
N PRO A 206 -15.68 4.13 7.13
CA PRO A 206 -15.72 5.33 7.97
C PRO A 206 -14.69 5.24 9.10
N VAL A 207 -13.94 6.33 9.30
CA VAL A 207 -13.00 6.42 10.44
C VAL A 207 -13.83 6.43 11.73
N ALA A 208 -13.83 5.32 12.45
CA ALA A 208 -14.55 5.20 13.72
C ALA A 208 -13.80 5.94 14.83
N ALA A 209 -14.54 6.60 15.72
CA ALA A 209 -13.97 7.14 16.96
C ALA A 209 -13.58 5.97 17.88
N GLY A 210 -12.29 5.74 18.08
CA GLY A 210 -11.81 4.70 18.98
C GLY A 210 -10.40 4.21 18.67
N ASN A 211 -9.98 3.19 19.41
CA ASN A 211 -8.65 2.57 19.29
C ASN A 211 -8.66 1.36 18.33
N GLY A 212 -9.57 1.36 17.36
CA GLY A 212 -9.74 0.25 16.42
C GLY A 212 -8.92 0.43 15.13
N PRO A 213 -8.87 -0.61 14.28
CA PRO A 213 -8.32 -0.50 12.94
C PRO A 213 -8.99 0.61 12.13
N SER A 214 -8.19 1.40 11.41
CA SER A 214 -8.66 2.51 10.58
C SER A 214 -7.77 2.72 9.37
N MET A 215 -8.31 3.38 8.34
CA MET A 215 -7.58 3.79 7.15
C MET A 215 -7.65 5.31 7.01
N VAL A 216 -6.51 5.94 6.75
CA VAL A 216 -6.44 7.37 6.41
C VAL A 216 -5.81 7.52 5.03
N ALA A 217 -6.53 8.15 4.11
CA ALA A 217 -5.98 8.57 2.82
C ALA A 217 -5.35 9.97 2.96
N LEU A 218 -4.16 10.14 2.41
CA LEU A 218 -3.38 11.36 2.40
C LEU A 218 -2.99 11.73 0.97
N GLY A 219 -2.86 13.02 0.73
CA GLY A 219 -2.55 13.57 -0.58
C GLY A 219 -3.77 14.18 -1.28
N HIS A 220 -3.52 15.03 -2.28
CA HIS A 220 -4.55 15.73 -3.03
C HIS A 220 -4.56 15.27 -4.49
N PRO A 221 -5.47 14.36 -4.90
CA PRO A 221 -5.42 13.70 -6.21
C PRO A 221 -5.63 14.64 -7.41
N ALA A 222 -6.25 15.81 -7.19
CA ALA A 222 -6.41 16.82 -8.25
C ALA A 222 -5.13 17.60 -8.56
N VAL A 223 -4.07 17.47 -7.75
CA VAL A 223 -2.79 18.15 -8.00
C VAL A 223 -1.98 17.31 -9.00
N PRO A 224 -1.44 17.90 -10.08
CA PRO A 224 -0.56 17.17 -11.00
C PRO A 224 0.66 16.60 -10.29
N GLU A 225 1.10 15.40 -10.67
CA GLU A 225 2.22 14.69 -10.03
C GLU A 225 1.99 14.44 -8.54
N ALA A 226 0.75 14.25 -8.11
CA ALA A 226 0.41 14.08 -6.70
C ALA A 226 1.13 12.86 -6.13
N ARG A 227 1.66 13.01 -4.92
CA ARG A 227 2.08 11.89 -4.09
C ARG A 227 0.94 11.55 -3.15
N LEU A 228 0.44 10.33 -3.25
CA LEU A 228 -0.72 9.83 -2.54
C LEU A 228 -0.29 8.73 -1.60
N ALA A 229 -0.98 8.60 -0.46
CA ALA A 229 -0.77 7.48 0.44
C ALA A 229 -2.06 7.05 1.15
N GLU A 230 -2.17 5.76 1.44
CA GLU A 230 -3.16 5.20 2.34
C GLU A 230 -2.46 4.55 3.52
N ILE A 231 -2.78 5.00 4.73
CA ILE A 231 -2.17 4.53 5.98
C ILE A 231 -3.20 3.74 6.78
N TYR A 232 -3.01 2.43 6.81
CA TYR A 232 -3.70 1.53 7.72
C TYR A 232 -3.06 1.65 9.11
N SER A 233 -3.86 1.96 10.12
CA SER A 233 -3.45 2.00 11.53
C SER A 233 -4.26 0.98 12.32
N ALA A 234 -3.58 0.10 13.05
CA ALA A 234 -4.23 -0.91 13.89
C ALA A 234 -3.47 -1.12 15.20
N PRO A 235 -4.13 -1.64 16.24
CA PRO A 235 -3.45 -2.07 17.46
C PRO A 235 -2.29 -3.03 17.17
N ALA A 236 -1.22 -2.98 17.97
CA ALA A 236 -0.01 -3.79 17.74
C ALA A 236 -0.27 -5.30 17.56
N GLN A 237 -1.28 -5.83 18.25
CA GLN A 237 -1.71 -7.24 18.19
C GLN A 237 -2.63 -7.59 17.01
N ASP A 238 -2.92 -6.63 16.13
CA ASP A 238 -3.76 -6.87 14.97
C ASP A 238 -3.12 -7.87 13.99
N ALA A 239 -3.98 -8.74 13.44
CA ALA A 239 -3.63 -9.84 12.57
C ALA A 239 -4.40 -9.78 11.24
N ALA A 240 -4.77 -8.59 10.79
CA ALA A 240 -5.42 -8.43 9.50
C ALA A 240 -4.52 -8.89 8.35
N THR A 241 -5.12 -9.53 7.35
CA THR A 241 -4.48 -9.82 6.08
C THR A 241 -4.56 -8.59 5.19
N LEU A 242 -3.42 -8.17 4.64
CA LEU A 242 -3.32 -6.99 3.79
C LEU A 242 -3.29 -7.38 2.31
N SER A 243 -3.98 -6.60 1.49
CA SER A 243 -3.91 -6.66 0.03
C SER A 243 -3.89 -5.25 -0.57
N VAL A 244 -3.28 -5.13 -1.74
CA VAL A 244 -3.36 -3.93 -2.57
C VAL A 244 -4.21 -4.28 -3.78
N GLU A 245 -5.21 -3.46 -4.05
CA GLU A 245 -6.05 -3.61 -5.24
C GLU A 245 -5.67 -2.53 -6.24
N ILE A 246 -5.61 -2.89 -7.53
CA ILE A 246 -5.29 -1.98 -8.61
C ILE A 246 -6.38 -2.06 -9.69
N ASP A 247 -7.08 -0.94 -9.90
CA ASP A 247 -8.09 -0.81 -10.96
C ASP A 247 -7.40 -0.67 -12.32
N VAL A 248 -7.76 -1.56 -13.26
CA VAL A 248 -7.33 -1.44 -14.65
C VAL A 248 -8.26 -0.45 -15.36
N ALA A 249 -7.70 0.66 -15.80
CA ALA A 249 -8.40 1.74 -16.47
C ALA A 249 -7.71 2.11 -17.79
N ALA A 250 -8.43 2.80 -18.68
CA ALA A 250 -7.88 3.24 -19.97
C ALA A 250 -6.61 4.13 -19.82
N ARG A 251 -6.41 4.74 -18.65
CA ARG A 251 -5.26 5.60 -18.34
C ARG A 251 -3.99 4.83 -17.93
N ASN A 252 -4.10 3.57 -17.49
CA ASN A 252 -2.99 2.80 -16.92
C ASN A 252 -2.85 1.38 -17.49
N CYS A 253 -3.77 0.91 -18.33
CA CYS A 253 -3.67 -0.40 -18.98
C CYS A 253 -2.37 -0.58 -19.77
N GLY A 254 -1.76 -1.76 -19.67
CA GLY A 254 -0.50 -2.13 -20.31
C GLY A 254 0.74 -1.42 -19.76
N ALA A 255 0.59 -0.57 -18.75
CA ALA A 255 1.69 0.18 -18.15
C ALA A 255 2.17 -0.48 -16.84
N ALA A 256 3.41 -0.21 -16.47
CA ALA A 256 3.91 -0.52 -15.14
C ALA A 256 3.34 0.48 -14.12
N VAL A 257 2.79 -0.05 -13.04
CA VAL A 257 2.38 0.70 -11.86
C VAL A 257 3.43 0.51 -10.78
N MET A 258 3.86 1.62 -10.19
CA MET A 258 4.85 1.66 -9.12
C MET A 258 4.22 2.18 -7.84
N ALA A 259 4.42 1.46 -6.75
CA ALA A 259 4.03 1.88 -5.40
C ALA A 259 5.10 1.43 -4.39
N GLU A 260 5.04 1.94 -3.17
CA GLU A 260 5.91 1.50 -2.08
C GLU A 260 5.06 1.23 -0.85
N LEU A 261 5.30 0.09 -0.20
CA LEU A 261 4.78 -0.20 1.12
C LEU A 261 5.81 0.15 2.19
N VAL A 262 5.39 1.00 3.12
CA VAL A 262 6.16 1.32 4.32
C VAL A 262 5.44 0.73 5.54
N GLN A 263 6.12 -0.13 6.29
CA GLN A 263 5.57 -0.79 7.47
C GLN A 263 6.30 -0.31 8.72
N ALA A 264 5.55 0.22 9.67
CA ALA A 264 6.04 0.62 10.99
C ALA A 264 5.46 -0.31 12.05
N ASP A 265 6.33 -0.99 12.79
CA ASP A 265 5.91 -1.82 13.91
C ASP A 265 5.84 -1.03 15.23
N ALA A 266 5.20 -1.63 16.24
CA ALA A 266 5.05 -1.03 17.55
C ALA A 266 6.37 -0.91 18.34
N ALA A 267 7.42 -1.63 17.95
CA ALA A 267 8.75 -1.56 18.54
C ALA A 267 9.62 -0.44 17.93
N GLY A 268 9.11 0.24 16.89
CA GLY A 268 9.81 1.31 16.17
C GLY A 268 10.63 0.84 14.97
N GLY A 269 10.50 -0.42 14.57
CA GLY A 269 11.05 -0.93 13.32
C GLY A 269 10.30 -0.34 12.12
N LEU A 270 11.07 0.02 11.08
CA LEU A 270 10.56 0.53 9.82
C LEU A 270 11.10 -0.34 8.68
N THR A 271 10.22 -0.90 7.86
CA THR A 271 10.60 -1.66 6.65
C THR A 271 9.91 -1.07 5.45
N SER A 272 10.58 -1.12 4.30
CA SER A 272 10.02 -0.65 3.04
C SER A 272 10.12 -1.72 1.97
N THR A 273 9.14 -1.77 1.07
CA THR A 273 9.08 -2.73 -0.03
C THR A 273 8.50 -2.05 -1.26
N ASP A 274 9.30 -2.00 -2.33
CA ASP A 274 8.84 -1.51 -3.62
C ASP A 274 7.88 -2.52 -4.25
N LEU A 275 6.79 -2.02 -4.80
CA LEU A 275 5.85 -2.76 -5.63
C LEU A 275 5.98 -2.25 -7.07
N GLU A 276 6.32 -3.16 -7.97
CA GLU A 276 6.31 -2.92 -9.40
C GLU A 276 5.45 -3.98 -10.06
N VAL A 277 4.39 -3.55 -10.73
CA VAL A 277 3.41 -4.45 -11.34
C VAL A 277 3.07 -3.96 -12.73
N THR A 278 3.23 -4.81 -13.73
CA THR A 278 2.76 -4.52 -15.09
C THR A 278 1.27 -4.84 -15.18
N LEU A 279 0.45 -3.84 -15.48
CA LEU A 279 -0.98 -4.03 -15.66
C LEU A 279 -1.29 -4.79 -16.97
N PRO A 280 -2.38 -5.58 -16.98
CA PRO A 280 -2.88 -6.19 -18.20
C PRO A 280 -3.20 -5.15 -19.30
N GLY A 281 -3.37 -5.63 -20.53
CA GLY A 281 -3.72 -4.80 -21.69
C GLY A 281 -5.07 -4.09 -21.53
N CYS A 282 -5.37 -3.18 -22.47
CA CYS A 282 -6.58 -2.36 -22.41
C CYS A 282 -7.88 -3.12 -22.70
N ASP A 283 -7.78 -4.40 -23.06
CA ASP A 283 -8.87 -5.36 -23.10
C ASP A 283 -9.41 -5.73 -21.70
N ALA A 284 -8.59 -5.59 -20.66
CA ALA A 284 -8.95 -5.84 -19.26
C ALA A 284 -9.44 -4.60 -18.50
N VAL A 285 -9.78 -3.50 -19.19
CA VAL A 285 -10.30 -2.30 -18.53
C VAL A 285 -11.59 -2.60 -17.76
N GLY A 286 -11.63 -2.21 -16.49
CA GLY A 286 -12.71 -2.53 -15.55
C GLY A 286 -12.44 -3.77 -14.70
N GLU A 287 -11.35 -4.50 -14.98
CA GLU A 287 -10.85 -5.55 -14.10
C GLU A 287 -10.08 -4.97 -12.91
N LEU A 288 -9.94 -5.80 -11.87
CA LEU A 288 -9.29 -5.47 -10.62
C LEU A 288 -8.17 -6.46 -10.38
N LEU A 289 -6.94 -5.97 -10.29
CA LEU A 289 -5.78 -6.79 -9.93
C LEU A 289 -5.59 -6.78 -8.42
N VAL A 290 -5.47 -7.96 -7.80
CA VAL A 290 -5.28 -8.05 -6.34
C VAL A 290 -3.91 -8.60 -6.00
N LEU A 291 -3.11 -7.78 -5.31
CA LEU A 291 -1.80 -8.16 -4.78
C LEU A 291 -1.93 -8.61 -3.33
N GLN A 292 -1.41 -9.80 -3.04
CA GLN A 292 -1.43 -10.40 -1.71
C GLN A 292 -0.01 -10.72 -1.23
N ASN A 293 0.12 -11.10 0.05
CA ASN A 293 1.38 -11.48 0.69
C ASN A 293 2.40 -10.33 0.72
N LEU A 294 1.94 -9.14 1.11
CA LEU A 294 2.72 -7.90 1.13
C LEU A 294 3.78 -7.82 2.26
N GLU A 295 4.12 -8.96 2.87
CA GLU A 295 5.12 -9.04 3.93
C GLU A 295 6.52 -9.01 3.34
N ALA A 296 7.44 -8.30 4.00
CA ALA A 296 8.83 -8.23 3.58
C ALA A 296 9.43 -9.65 3.44
N GLY A 297 9.97 -9.97 2.26
CA GLY A 297 10.64 -11.24 1.97
C GLY A 297 9.75 -12.36 1.40
N ARG A 298 8.49 -12.10 1.06
CA ARG A 298 7.64 -13.04 0.32
C ARG A 298 7.58 -12.70 -1.18
N THR A 299 7.38 -13.71 -2.03
CA THR A 299 7.11 -13.51 -3.46
C THR A 299 5.73 -12.88 -3.62
N LEU A 300 5.67 -11.68 -4.22
CA LEU A 300 4.41 -11.02 -4.57
C LEU A 300 3.61 -11.90 -5.52
N ALA A 301 2.35 -12.15 -5.18
CA ALA A 301 1.42 -12.90 -6.01
C ALA A 301 0.29 -11.98 -6.47
N ALA A 302 0.04 -11.96 -7.77
CA ALA A 302 -1.09 -11.28 -8.38
C ALA A 302 -2.13 -12.34 -8.82
N ARG A 303 -3.42 -12.01 -8.69
CA ARG A 303 -4.55 -12.79 -9.18
C ARG A 303 -5.58 -11.90 -9.83
#